data_AF-A0A971JTW8-F1
#
_entry.id   AF-A0A971JTW8-F1
#
_cell.length_a   1.000
_cell.length_b   1.000
_cell.length_c   1.000
_cell.angle_alpha   90.00
_cell.angle_beta   90.00
_cell.angle_gamma   90.00
#
_symmetry.space_group_name_H-M   'P 1'
#
loop_
_entity.id
_entity.type
_entity.pdbx_description
1 polymer ?
#
loop_
_entity_poly.entity_id
_entity_poly.type
_entity_poly.pdbx_seq_one_letter_code
_entity_poly.pdbx_strand_id
1 'polypeptide(L)'
;MADALATRACDLLGCRYPIVQTGMGWVSGANLTAATSAAGGFGILAAVTMDRTQMERAVRTVQEATDAPFGVNLRPDQPDLDERVRFLADAGVRLASFAGAPSEATIGRLHEAGVLVMPTVGARRHAEKMLGWGVDAVIAQGGEGGGHTGPVPTSLLLPAVVDAVGAEIPVLGAGGFHDGRGLVAALAYGADGVAMGTRFLLSAESRVPDEVKARYFAASVTDTVVTEALDGAPQRVIRTPLVERLVGSGLVTRLPRAVGSALAFRRHTGTSTR
;
A
#
# COMPACT_ATOMS: atom_id res chain seq x y z
N MET A 1 21.82 26.15 -1.08
CA MET A 1 22.04 24.78 -0.57
C MET A 1 21.03 23.90 -1.26
N ALA A 2 21.43 22.74 -1.78
CA ALA A 2 20.47 21.75 -2.26
C ALA A 2 19.57 21.34 -1.08
N ASP A 3 18.27 21.16 -1.34
CA ASP A 3 17.34 20.64 -0.33
C ASP A 3 17.81 19.24 0.09
N ALA A 4 18.10 19.05 1.37
CA ALA A 4 18.63 17.79 1.91
C ALA A 4 17.64 16.62 1.77
N LEU A 5 16.36 16.91 1.45
CA LEU A 5 15.33 15.91 1.22
C LEU A 5 14.93 15.77 -0.26
N ALA A 6 15.56 16.49 -1.20
CA ALA A 6 15.34 16.27 -2.61
C ALA A 6 16.05 14.97 -3.06
N THR A 7 15.26 13.96 -3.40
CA THR A 7 15.74 12.63 -3.84
C THR A 7 15.20 12.29 -5.23
N ARG A 8 15.70 11.18 -5.82
CA ARG A 8 15.19 10.66 -7.10
C ARG A 8 13.69 10.34 -7.04
N ALA A 9 13.16 9.98 -5.86
CA ALA A 9 11.74 9.73 -5.68
C ALA A 9 10.92 11.03 -5.80
N CYS A 10 11.43 12.16 -5.29
CA CYS A 10 10.77 13.46 -5.46
C CYS A 10 10.68 13.85 -6.93
N ASP A 11 11.77 13.71 -7.68
CA ASP A 11 11.82 14.03 -9.11
C ASP A 11 10.87 13.13 -9.92
N LEU A 12 10.89 11.82 -9.64
CA LEU A 12 10.03 10.84 -10.32
C LEU A 12 8.54 11.10 -10.05
N LEU A 13 8.17 11.30 -8.78
CA LEU A 13 6.78 11.43 -8.36
C LEU A 13 6.21 12.84 -8.53
N GLY A 14 7.07 13.86 -8.64
CA GLY A 14 6.69 15.26 -8.66
C GLY A 14 6.23 15.79 -7.30
N CYS A 15 6.71 15.17 -6.20
CA CYS A 15 6.40 15.59 -4.83
C CYS A 15 7.58 16.32 -4.19
N ARG A 16 7.32 17.09 -3.14
CA ARG A 16 8.32 17.93 -2.46
C ARG A 16 9.14 17.15 -1.43
N TYR A 17 8.50 16.19 -0.78
CA TYR A 17 9.13 15.38 0.26
C TYR A 17 9.11 13.90 -0.14
N PRO A 18 10.16 13.13 0.19
CA PRO A 18 10.28 11.71 -0.16
C PRO A 18 9.47 10.84 0.81
N ILE A 19 8.20 11.21 0.99
CA ILE A 19 7.28 10.64 1.96
C ILE A 19 6.00 10.26 1.23
N VAL A 20 5.72 8.96 1.20
CA VAL A 20 4.56 8.38 0.53
C VAL A 20 3.55 7.88 1.55
N GLN A 21 2.30 8.29 1.39
CA GLN A 21 1.16 7.60 2.01
C GLN A 21 0.81 6.41 1.12
N THR A 22 1.04 5.19 1.63
CA THR A 22 0.81 3.97 0.83
C THR A 22 -0.67 3.63 0.71
N GLY A 23 -1.06 2.96 -0.38
CA GLY A 23 -2.42 2.47 -0.58
C GLY A 23 -2.82 1.45 0.49
N MET A 24 -3.76 1.84 1.34
CA MET A 24 -4.35 0.99 2.36
C MET A 24 -5.85 0.85 2.10
N GLY A 25 -6.31 -0.37 1.78
CA GLY A 25 -7.73 -0.66 1.55
C GLY A 25 -8.62 -0.12 2.68
N TRP A 26 -9.75 0.50 2.33
CA TRP A 26 -10.68 1.17 3.25
C TRP A 26 -10.16 2.38 4.04
N VAL A 27 -8.86 2.67 4.00
CA VAL A 27 -8.23 3.77 4.76
C VAL A 27 -7.84 4.91 3.83
N SER A 28 -7.16 4.59 2.73
CA SER A 28 -6.62 5.57 1.77
C SER A 28 -7.67 6.01 0.77
N GLY A 29 -8.68 6.72 1.27
CA GLY A 29 -9.69 7.38 0.45
C GLY A 29 -9.21 8.73 -0.11
N ALA A 30 -10.09 9.39 -0.87
CA ALA A 30 -9.78 10.64 -1.55
C ALA A 30 -9.29 11.75 -0.61
N ASN A 31 -9.93 11.91 0.57
CA ASN A 31 -9.57 12.94 1.54
C ASN A 31 -8.12 12.83 2.04
N LEU A 32 -7.70 11.63 2.45
CA LEU A 32 -6.34 11.38 2.94
C LEU A 32 -5.30 11.53 1.82
N THR A 33 -5.64 11.04 0.62
CA THR A 33 -4.78 11.12 -0.56
C THR A 33 -4.52 12.58 -0.94
N ALA A 34 -5.60 13.37 -1.09
CA ALA A 34 -5.52 14.78 -1.45
C ALA A 34 -4.73 15.60 -0.42
N ALA A 35 -5.01 15.39 0.88
CA ALA A 35 -4.30 16.07 1.95
C ALA A 35 -2.80 15.75 1.96
N THR A 36 -2.43 14.48 1.72
CA THR A 36 -1.03 14.06 1.65
C THR A 36 -0.31 14.76 0.50
N SER A 37 -0.89 14.71 -0.71
CA SER A 37 -0.31 15.34 -1.90
C SER A 37 -0.22 16.86 -1.75
N ALA A 38 -1.27 17.51 -1.23
CA ALA A 38 -1.26 18.96 -0.97
C ALA A 38 -0.19 19.38 0.06
N ALA A 39 0.10 18.55 1.05
CA ALA A 39 1.13 18.80 2.05
C ALA A 39 2.58 18.63 1.49
N GLY A 40 2.73 18.16 0.25
CA GLY A 40 4.02 17.98 -0.43
C GLY A 40 4.57 16.55 -0.35
N GLY A 41 3.88 15.63 0.31
CA GLY A 41 4.15 14.19 0.15
C GLY A 41 3.52 13.64 -1.13
N PHE A 42 3.51 12.32 -1.29
CA PHE A 42 2.79 11.65 -2.40
C PHE A 42 1.69 10.75 -1.84
N GLY A 43 0.43 11.11 -2.11
CA GLY A 43 -0.74 10.31 -1.72
C GLY A 43 -0.99 9.17 -2.71
N ILE A 44 -1.43 8.01 -2.19
CA ILE A 44 -1.88 6.88 -3.02
C ILE A 44 -3.29 6.47 -2.60
N LEU A 45 -4.25 6.67 -3.50
CA LEU A 45 -5.65 6.27 -3.35
C LEU A 45 -5.78 4.75 -3.44
N ALA A 46 -6.40 4.09 -2.46
CA ALA A 46 -6.60 2.64 -2.47
C ALA A 46 -7.88 2.24 -3.22
N ALA A 47 -7.76 2.00 -4.53
CA ALA A 47 -8.86 1.54 -5.38
C ALA A 47 -9.09 0.01 -5.32
N VAL A 48 -8.24 -0.73 -4.61
CA VAL A 48 -8.34 -2.19 -4.44
C VAL A 48 -9.65 -2.67 -3.80
N THR A 49 -10.34 -1.78 -3.06
CA THR A 49 -11.63 -2.05 -2.41
C THR A 49 -12.81 -1.37 -3.13
N MET A 50 -12.57 -0.76 -4.29
CA MET A 50 -13.56 0.04 -5.01
C MET A 50 -14.00 -0.63 -6.30
N ASP A 51 -15.30 -0.55 -6.60
CA ASP A 51 -15.77 -0.71 -7.97
C ASP A 51 -15.24 0.43 -8.87
N ARG A 52 -15.39 0.28 -10.19
CA ARG A 52 -14.88 1.26 -11.15
C ARG A 52 -15.48 2.65 -10.92
N THR A 53 -16.79 2.76 -10.76
CA THR A 53 -17.48 4.03 -10.56
C THR A 53 -17.05 4.73 -9.27
N GLN A 54 -16.84 3.97 -8.19
CA GLN A 54 -16.30 4.46 -6.93
C GLN A 54 -14.87 4.98 -7.10
N MET A 55 -14.01 4.26 -7.83
CA MET A 55 -12.65 4.69 -8.14
C MET A 55 -12.66 5.99 -8.95
N GLU A 56 -13.44 6.06 -10.02
CA GLU A 56 -13.51 7.25 -10.88
C GLU A 56 -13.96 8.49 -10.11
N ARG A 57 -14.99 8.36 -9.26
CA ARG A 57 -15.41 9.44 -8.37
C ARG A 57 -14.33 9.83 -7.37
N ALA A 58 -13.67 8.86 -6.75
CA ALA A 58 -12.63 9.14 -5.77
C ALA A 58 -11.41 9.84 -6.38
N VAL A 59 -11.01 9.46 -7.60
CA VAL A 59 -9.96 10.15 -8.37
C VAL A 59 -10.35 11.61 -8.63
N ARG A 60 -11.57 11.87 -9.10
CA ARG A 60 -12.07 13.24 -9.33
C ARG A 60 -12.11 14.06 -8.04
N THR A 61 -12.54 13.48 -6.92
CA THR A 61 -12.52 14.18 -5.62
C THR A 61 -11.09 14.53 -5.17
N VAL A 62 -10.08 13.73 -5.48
CA VAL A 62 -8.68 14.13 -5.21
C VAL A 62 -8.29 15.33 -6.06
N GLN A 63 -8.62 15.31 -7.35
CA GLN A 63 -8.30 16.39 -8.30
C GLN A 63 -9.05 17.70 -8.01
N GLU A 64 -10.27 17.62 -7.48
CA GLU A 64 -11.02 18.78 -7.01
C GLU A 64 -10.38 19.42 -5.76
N ALA A 65 -9.63 18.65 -4.98
CA ALA A 65 -9.06 19.08 -3.70
C ALA A 65 -7.58 19.51 -3.78
N THR A 66 -6.84 19.08 -4.81
CA THR A 66 -5.43 19.45 -5.00
C THR A 66 -4.97 19.30 -6.45
N ASP A 67 -4.09 20.19 -6.88
CA ASP A 67 -3.36 20.09 -8.16
C ASP A 67 -2.08 19.25 -8.05
N ALA A 68 -1.71 18.83 -6.84
CA ALA A 68 -0.49 18.04 -6.61
C ALA A 68 -0.64 16.60 -7.12
N PRO A 69 0.43 16.00 -7.66
CA PRO A 69 0.37 14.65 -8.20
C PRO A 69 0.06 13.60 -7.11
N PHE A 70 -0.61 12.54 -7.53
CA PHE A 70 -0.98 11.41 -6.67
C PHE A 70 -1.03 10.11 -7.48
N GLY A 71 -1.05 8.99 -6.77
CA GLY A 71 -1.17 7.67 -7.36
C GLY A 71 -2.46 6.94 -7.00
N VAL A 72 -2.70 5.82 -7.67
CA VAL A 72 -3.80 4.91 -7.39
C VAL A 72 -3.26 3.49 -7.21
N ASN A 73 -3.64 2.83 -6.12
CA ASN A 73 -3.29 1.45 -5.84
C ASN A 73 -4.38 0.50 -6.38
N LEU A 74 -3.94 -0.42 -7.24
CA LEU A 74 -4.76 -1.40 -7.96
C LEU A 74 -4.38 -2.82 -7.56
N ARG A 75 -5.21 -3.77 -8.00
CA ARG A 75 -4.97 -5.21 -7.87
C ARG A 75 -4.73 -5.80 -9.25
N PRO A 76 -3.70 -6.64 -9.44
CA PRO A 76 -3.38 -7.22 -10.74
C PRO A 76 -4.47 -8.18 -11.26
N ASP A 77 -5.33 -8.68 -10.37
CA ASP A 77 -6.41 -9.62 -10.67
C ASP A 77 -7.81 -8.96 -10.73
N GLN A 78 -7.88 -7.63 -10.81
CA GLN A 78 -9.14 -6.94 -11.08
C GLN A 78 -9.62 -7.26 -12.51
N PRO A 79 -10.87 -7.74 -12.70
CA PRO A 79 -11.37 -8.15 -14.01
C PRO A 79 -11.48 -6.98 -15.01
N ASP A 80 -11.60 -5.76 -14.50
CA ASP A 80 -11.71 -4.50 -15.24
C ASP A 80 -10.39 -3.69 -15.23
N LEU A 81 -9.25 -4.36 -15.03
CA LEU A 81 -7.95 -3.70 -14.89
C LEU A 81 -7.61 -2.82 -16.10
N ASP A 82 -7.93 -3.27 -17.31
CA ASP A 82 -7.60 -2.58 -18.55
C ASP A 82 -8.42 -1.28 -18.71
N GLU A 83 -9.69 -1.29 -18.30
CA GLU A 83 -10.53 -0.08 -18.22
C GLU A 83 -9.98 0.89 -17.18
N ARG A 84 -9.53 0.37 -16.03
CA ARG A 84 -8.97 1.21 -14.95
C ARG A 84 -7.69 1.89 -15.41
N VAL A 85 -6.76 1.14 -16.02
CA VAL A 85 -5.50 1.68 -16.57
C VAL A 85 -5.76 2.81 -17.55
N ARG A 86 -6.68 2.61 -18.51
CA ARG A 86 -7.08 3.66 -19.46
C ARG A 86 -7.64 4.89 -18.76
N PHE A 87 -8.55 4.69 -17.80
CA PHE A 87 -9.10 5.81 -17.05
C PHE A 87 -8.05 6.58 -16.26
N LEU A 88 -7.09 5.90 -15.62
CA LEU A 88 -6.02 6.57 -14.87
C LEU A 88 -5.19 7.48 -15.77
N ALA A 89 -4.87 7.01 -16.98
CA ALA A 89 -4.15 7.79 -17.97
C ALA A 89 -4.95 8.99 -18.47
N ASP A 90 -6.21 8.78 -18.86
CA ASP A 90 -7.12 9.85 -19.32
C ASP A 90 -7.32 10.91 -18.24
N ALA A 91 -7.37 10.49 -16.97
CA ALA A 91 -7.48 11.38 -15.82
C ALA A 91 -6.15 12.04 -15.44
N GLY A 92 -5.01 11.70 -16.05
CA GLY A 92 -3.71 12.26 -15.70
C GLY A 92 -3.19 11.84 -14.31
N VAL A 93 -3.56 10.65 -13.85
CA VAL A 93 -3.01 10.08 -12.61
C VAL A 93 -1.53 9.75 -12.82
N ARG A 94 -0.67 10.21 -11.91
CA ARG A 94 0.79 10.13 -12.08
C ARG A 94 1.33 8.70 -12.02
N LEU A 95 0.78 7.88 -11.10
CA LEU A 95 1.35 6.59 -10.74
C LEU A 95 0.26 5.54 -10.48
N ALA A 96 0.45 4.34 -11.02
CA ALA A 96 -0.21 3.11 -10.59
C ALA A 96 0.69 2.33 -9.63
N SER A 97 0.17 2.04 -8.43
CA SER A 97 0.77 1.10 -7.49
C SER A 97 -0.03 -0.20 -7.46
N PHE A 98 0.59 -1.31 -7.04
CA PHE A 98 -0.08 -2.61 -7.06
C PHE A 98 0.04 -3.36 -5.72
N ALA A 99 -1.10 -3.88 -5.27
CA ALA A 99 -1.17 -4.92 -4.26
C ALA A 99 -0.90 -6.28 -4.93
N GLY A 100 0.37 -6.69 -4.98
CA GLY A 100 0.83 -7.85 -5.74
C GLY A 100 1.60 -7.43 -7.00
N ALA A 101 2.17 -8.40 -7.71
CA ALA A 101 2.96 -8.14 -8.91
C ALA A 101 2.04 -7.98 -10.15
N PRO A 102 2.04 -6.82 -10.85
CA PRO A 102 1.41 -6.70 -12.15
C PRO A 102 2.15 -7.53 -13.19
N SER A 103 1.49 -7.91 -14.29
CA SER A 103 2.17 -8.57 -15.41
C SER A 103 3.01 -7.58 -16.23
N GLU A 104 4.03 -8.07 -16.92
CA GLU A 104 4.84 -7.28 -17.86
C GLU A 104 3.97 -6.56 -18.92
N ALA A 105 2.95 -7.24 -19.45
CA ALA A 105 1.99 -6.64 -20.37
C ALA A 105 1.17 -5.50 -19.73
N THR A 106 0.86 -5.58 -18.43
CA THR A 106 0.18 -4.49 -17.71
C THR A 106 1.10 -3.30 -17.52
N ILE A 107 2.38 -3.55 -17.20
CA ILE A 107 3.40 -2.51 -17.07
C ILE A 107 3.55 -1.76 -18.41
N GLY A 108 3.73 -2.49 -19.52
CA GLY A 108 3.85 -1.87 -20.85
C GLY A 108 2.65 -0.98 -21.22
N ARG A 109 1.41 -1.42 -20.94
CA ARG A 109 0.20 -0.62 -21.21
C ARG A 109 0.12 0.65 -20.34
N LEU A 110 0.57 0.58 -19.09
CA LEU A 110 0.65 1.77 -18.23
C LEU A 110 1.67 2.78 -18.78
N HIS A 111 2.83 2.31 -19.24
CA HIS A 111 3.84 3.16 -19.86
C HIS A 111 3.39 3.78 -21.18
N GLU A 112 2.75 3.01 -22.06
CA GLU A 112 2.13 3.53 -23.30
C GLU A 112 1.14 4.65 -23.00
N ALA A 113 0.49 4.59 -21.84
CA ALA A 113 -0.47 5.57 -21.37
C ALA A 113 0.14 6.68 -20.49
N GLY A 114 1.47 6.70 -20.33
CA GLY A 114 2.20 7.73 -19.57
C GLY A 114 2.05 7.65 -18.05
N VAL A 115 1.61 6.51 -17.52
CA VAL A 115 1.43 6.28 -16.08
C VAL A 115 2.63 5.49 -15.53
N LEU A 116 3.27 6.03 -14.50
CA LEU A 116 4.39 5.37 -13.82
C LEU A 116 3.92 4.16 -13.01
N VAL A 117 4.77 3.15 -12.83
CA VAL A 117 4.45 1.92 -12.12
C VAL A 117 5.36 1.73 -10.91
N MET A 118 4.76 1.59 -9.72
CA MET A 118 5.49 1.32 -8.47
C MET A 118 4.81 0.23 -7.63
N PRO A 119 5.19 -1.05 -7.82
CA PRO A 119 4.68 -2.14 -7.00
C PRO A 119 5.38 -2.21 -5.64
N THR A 120 4.73 -2.90 -4.70
CA THR A 120 5.34 -3.26 -3.42
C THR A 120 6.04 -4.62 -3.52
N VAL A 121 7.28 -4.70 -3.05
CA VAL A 121 8.11 -5.91 -3.03
C VAL A 121 8.49 -6.29 -1.60
N GLY A 122 8.35 -7.57 -1.27
CA GLY A 122 8.73 -8.15 0.03
C GLY A 122 9.99 -9.02 0.01
N ALA A 123 10.71 -9.07 -1.12
CA ALA A 123 11.94 -9.85 -1.26
C ALA A 123 12.82 -9.29 -2.39
N ARG A 124 14.14 -9.47 -2.26
CA ARG A 124 15.14 -9.11 -3.28
C ARG A 124 14.77 -9.60 -4.70
N ARG A 125 14.51 -10.90 -4.85
CA ARG A 125 14.13 -11.51 -6.14
C ARG A 125 12.89 -10.88 -6.78
N HIS A 126 11.98 -10.33 -5.97
CA HIS A 126 10.80 -9.65 -6.49
C HIS A 126 11.20 -8.31 -7.10
N ALA A 127 12.12 -7.58 -6.47
CA ALA A 127 12.66 -6.33 -7.01
C ALA A 127 13.41 -6.56 -8.33
N GLU A 128 14.29 -7.56 -8.39
CA GLU A 128 15.03 -7.93 -9.61
C GLU A 128 14.07 -8.25 -10.76
N LYS A 129 13.00 -9.00 -10.47
CA LYS A 129 11.95 -9.32 -11.45
C LYS A 129 11.20 -8.08 -11.91
N MET A 130 10.78 -7.20 -10.99
CA MET A 130 10.03 -5.99 -11.35
C MET A 130 10.90 -5.02 -12.16
N LEU A 131 12.19 -4.89 -11.82
CA LEU A 131 13.15 -4.12 -12.60
C LEU A 131 13.30 -4.69 -14.01
N GLY A 132 13.45 -6.01 -14.14
CA GLY A 132 13.53 -6.67 -15.45
C GLY A 132 12.27 -6.49 -16.31
N TRP A 133 11.12 -6.19 -15.70
CA TRP A 133 9.87 -5.83 -16.37
C TRP A 133 9.68 -4.32 -16.58
N GLY A 134 10.64 -3.50 -16.15
CA GLY A 134 10.71 -2.08 -16.45
C GLY A 134 9.92 -1.15 -15.51
N VAL A 135 9.54 -1.58 -14.30
CA VAL A 135 8.85 -0.66 -13.36
C VAL A 135 9.68 0.59 -13.05
N ASP A 136 9.03 1.69 -12.69
CA ASP A 136 9.70 3.00 -12.52
C ASP A 136 10.27 3.21 -11.11
N ALA A 137 9.73 2.53 -10.11
CA ALA A 137 10.19 2.52 -8.72
C ALA A 137 9.67 1.28 -7.99
N VAL A 138 10.16 1.01 -6.79
CA VAL A 138 9.61 -0.05 -5.92
C VAL A 138 9.45 0.42 -4.47
N ILE A 139 8.39 -0.08 -3.81
CA ILE A 139 8.27 0.01 -2.35
C ILE A 139 8.81 -1.28 -1.74
N ALA A 140 9.91 -1.21 -0.99
CA ALA A 140 10.48 -2.34 -0.28
C ALA A 140 9.85 -2.45 1.12
N GLN A 141 8.87 -3.33 1.30
CA GLN A 141 8.15 -3.48 2.55
C GLN A 141 8.71 -4.62 3.40
N GLY A 142 9.32 -4.28 4.53
CA GLY A 142 9.77 -5.24 5.52
C GLY A 142 8.62 -5.84 6.35
N GLY A 143 8.95 -6.89 7.10
CA GLY A 143 8.02 -7.69 7.88
C GLY A 143 7.27 -6.92 8.96
N GLU A 144 7.73 -5.74 9.33
CA GLU A 144 7.10 -4.78 10.23
C GLU A 144 5.88 -4.07 9.62
N GLY A 145 5.74 -4.08 8.29
CA GLY A 145 4.60 -3.51 7.57
C GLY A 145 3.28 -4.17 7.98
N GLY A 146 2.22 -3.36 8.10
CA GLY A 146 0.85 -3.84 8.33
C GLY A 146 0.21 -4.41 7.08
N GLY A 147 -0.79 -5.28 7.24
CA GLY A 147 -1.39 -6.00 6.12
C GLY A 147 -0.47 -7.10 5.59
N HIS A 148 -0.61 -7.47 4.31
CA HIS A 148 0.21 -8.52 3.69
C HIS A 148 1.69 -8.19 3.78
N THR A 149 2.49 -9.10 4.33
CA THR A 149 3.90 -8.83 4.61
C THR A 149 4.77 -10.07 4.53
N GLY A 150 6.05 -9.86 4.23
CA GLY A 150 7.07 -10.92 4.22
C GLY A 150 7.69 -11.14 5.60
N PRO A 151 8.55 -12.16 5.76
CA PRO A 151 9.23 -12.43 7.02
C PRO A 151 10.50 -11.60 7.24
N VAL A 152 11.03 -10.95 6.19
CA VAL A 152 12.32 -10.26 6.24
C VAL A 152 12.15 -8.87 6.86
N PRO A 153 12.86 -8.52 7.94
CA PRO A 153 12.75 -7.21 8.56
C PRO A 153 13.26 -6.09 7.64
N THR A 154 12.70 -4.89 7.76
CA THR A 154 13.01 -3.73 6.91
C THR A 154 14.50 -3.43 6.87
N SER A 155 15.20 -3.54 8.00
CA SER A 155 16.65 -3.28 8.10
C SER A 155 17.53 -4.22 7.29
N LEU A 156 17.02 -5.39 6.91
CA LEU A 156 17.72 -6.34 6.04
C LEU A 156 17.17 -6.30 4.61
N LEU A 157 15.85 -6.17 4.46
CA LEU A 157 15.21 -6.17 3.15
C LEU A 157 15.58 -4.94 2.33
N LEU A 158 15.51 -3.75 2.94
CA LEU A 158 15.68 -2.49 2.24
C LEU A 158 17.05 -2.38 1.55
N PRO A 159 18.20 -2.53 2.23
CA PRO A 159 19.50 -2.48 1.57
C PRO A 159 19.65 -3.59 0.51
N ALA A 160 19.13 -4.80 0.78
CA ALA A 160 19.20 -5.90 -0.19
C ALA A 160 18.41 -5.63 -1.48
N VAL A 161 17.31 -4.86 -1.41
CA VAL A 161 16.54 -4.40 -2.58
C VAL A 161 17.27 -3.26 -3.28
N VAL A 162 17.81 -2.29 -2.54
CA VAL A 162 18.62 -1.19 -3.10
C VAL A 162 19.80 -1.75 -3.90
N ASP A 163 20.56 -2.69 -3.33
CA ASP A 163 21.69 -3.35 -4.01
C ASP A 163 21.26 -4.13 -5.27
N ALA A 164 20.01 -4.57 -5.32
CA ALA A 164 19.50 -5.37 -6.44
C ALA A 164 19.07 -4.53 -7.63
N VAL A 165 18.59 -3.30 -7.38
CA VAL A 165 18.12 -2.39 -8.43
C VAL A 165 19.10 -1.26 -8.74
N GLY A 166 20.09 -1.06 -7.86
CA GLY A 166 21.13 -0.06 -8.03
C GLY A 166 20.60 1.35 -8.25
N ALA A 167 21.23 2.07 -9.17
CA ALA A 167 20.86 3.43 -9.53
C ALA A 167 19.76 3.51 -10.60
N GLU A 168 19.21 2.37 -11.06
CA GLU A 168 18.30 2.32 -12.20
C GLU A 168 16.93 2.90 -11.86
N ILE A 169 16.39 2.55 -10.68
CA ILE A 169 15.08 3.02 -10.21
C ILE A 169 15.12 3.45 -8.74
N PRO A 170 14.25 4.37 -8.29
CA PRO A 170 14.13 4.74 -6.89
C PRO A 170 13.55 3.61 -6.03
N VAL A 171 14.01 3.53 -4.77
CA VAL A 171 13.50 2.58 -3.78
C VAL A 171 12.91 3.33 -2.58
N LEU A 172 11.68 3.00 -2.22
CA LEU A 172 11.02 3.57 -1.05
C LEU A 172 10.94 2.51 0.06
N GLY A 173 11.49 2.80 1.23
CA GLY A 173 11.41 1.90 2.37
C GLY A 173 10.02 1.89 3.02
N ALA A 174 9.46 0.72 3.31
CA ALA A 174 8.21 0.58 4.05
C ALA A 174 8.31 -0.46 5.17
N GLY A 175 7.47 -0.29 6.20
CA GLY A 175 7.45 -1.12 7.40
C GLY A 175 8.31 -0.55 8.53
N GLY A 176 7.68 -0.16 9.63
CA GLY A 176 8.35 0.40 10.83
C GLY A 176 8.58 1.92 10.83
N PHE A 177 8.49 2.59 9.68
CA PHE A 177 8.68 4.04 9.58
C PHE A 177 7.46 4.84 10.04
N HIS A 178 7.69 5.85 10.88
CA HIS A 178 6.62 6.73 11.41
C HIS A 178 7.09 8.14 11.77
N ASP A 179 8.39 8.45 11.68
CA ASP A 179 8.95 9.76 12.01
C ASP A 179 10.25 10.06 11.22
N GLY A 180 10.87 11.21 11.49
CA GLY A 180 12.09 11.65 10.82
C GLY A 180 13.32 10.78 11.08
N ARG A 181 13.41 10.07 12.22
CA ARG A 181 14.52 9.14 12.49
C ARG A 181 14.45 7.97 11.52
N GLY A 182 13.24 7.47 11.30
CA GLY A 182 12.96 6.43 10.31
C GLY A 182 13.33 6.87 8.89
N LEU A 183 12.96 8.10 8.50
CA LEU A 183 13.34 8.64 7.19
C LEU A 183 14.87 8.70 7.02
N VAL A 184 15.59 9.27 7.99
CA VAL A 184 17.06 9.33 7.93
C VAL A 184 17.68 7.93 7.86
N ALA A 185 17.16 6.96 8.62
CA ALA A 185 17.64 5.58 8.55
C ALA A 185 17.40 4.94 7.18
N ALA A 186 16.23 5.17 6.56
CA ALA A 186 15.94 4.66 5.22
C ALA A 186 16.89 5.25 4.17
N LEU A 187 17.12 6.57 4.21
CA LEU A 187 18.08 7.24 3.33
C LEU A 187 19.50 6.70 3.54
N ALA A 188 19.90 6.43 4.79
CA ALA A 188 21.20 5.83 5.11
C ALA A 188 21.35 4.38 4.60
N TYR A 189 20.24 3.64 4.46
CA TYR A 189 20.21 2.34 3.79
C TYR A 189 20.18 2.43 2.25
N GLY A 190 20.26 3.64 1.69
CA GLY A 190 20.28 3.88 0.25
C GLY A 190 18.90 4.01 -0.40
N ALA A 191 17.82 4.09 0.38
CA ALA A 191 16.49 4.40 -0.14
C ALA A 191 16.42 5.86 -0.60
N ASP A 192 15.46 6.15 -1.48
CA ASP A 192 15.13 7.49 -1.94
C ASP A 192 13.95 8.09 -1.18
N GLY A 193 13.43 7.39 -0.16
CA GLY A 193 12.31 7.85 0.65
C GLY A 193 11.67 6.75 1.48
N VAL A 194 10.53 7.09 2.09
CA VAL A 194 9.74 6.15 2.89
C VAL A 194 8.28 6.12 2.45
N ALA A 195 7.67 4.94 2.53
CA ALA A 195 6.23 4.73 2.42
C ALA A 195 5.68 4.32 3.80
N MET A 196 4.64 5.02 4.25
CA MET A 196 4.02 4.81 5.57
C MET A 196 2.54 4.50 5.43
N GLY A 197 2.07 3.53 6.21
CA GLY A 197 0.65 3.19 6.33
C GLY A 197 0.07 3.69 7.66
N THR A 198 0.38 2.99 8.75
CA THR A 198 -0.14 3.25 10.10
C THR A 198 -0.02 4.73 10.53
N ARG A 199 1.07 5.41 10.20
CA ARG A 199 1.26 6.83 10.52
C ARG A 199 0.23 7.75 9.87
N PHE A 200 -0.18 7.47 8.63
CA PHE A 200 -1.20 8.22 7.89
C PHE A 200 -2.62 7.78 8.28
N LEU A 201 -2.82 6.50 8.62
CA LEU A 201 -4.08 6.03 9.20
C LEU A 201 -4.47 6.84 10.44
N LEU A 202 -3.47 7.27 11.22
CA LEU A 202 -3.61 8.04 12.45
C LEU A 202 -3.62 9.58 12.24
N SER A 203 -3.82 10.07 11.02
CA SER A 203 -3.97 11.51 10.75
C SER A 203 -5.41 12.01 10.94
N ALA A 204 -5.59 13.33 10.93
CA ALA A 204 -6.90 13.97 11.05
C ALA A 204 -7.77 13.74 9.79
N GLU A 205 -7.14 13.66 8.62
CA GLU A 205 -7.78 13.51 7.32
C GLU A 205 -8.17 12.05 7.02
N SER A 206 -7.61 11.10 7.77
CA SER A 206 -8.03 9.70 7.74
C SER A 206 -9.46 9.56 8.28
N ARG A 207 -10.33 8.92 7.48
CA ARG A 207 -11.74 8.65 7.81
C ARG A 207 -11.94 7.37 8.64
N VAL A 208 -10.86 6.75 9.10
CA VAL A 208 -10.93 5.59 9.99
C VAL A 208 -11.63 5.99 11.29
N PRO A 209 -12.61 5.21 11.79
CA PRO A 209 -13.31 5.54 13.02
C PRO A 209 -12.37 5.74 14.21
N ASP A 210 -12.68 6.71 15.06
CA ASP A 210 -11.83 7.07 16.20
C ASP A 210 -11.63 5.91 17.18
N GLU A 211 -12.65 5.05 17.34
CA GLU A 211 -12.56 3.81 18.13
C GLU A 211 -11.50 2.83 17.59
N VAL A 212 -11.28 2.81 16.27
CA VAL A 212 -10.24 2.00 15.64
C VAL A 212 -8.89 2.69 15.86
N LYS A 213 -8.79 4.00 15.62
CA LYS A 213 -7.55 4.78 15.87
C LYS A 213 -7.11 4.67 17.34
N ALA A 214 -8.04 4.68 18.29
CA ALA A 214 -7.76 4.50 19.72
C ALA A 214 -7.06 3.16 20.02
N ARG A 215 -7.42 2.08 19.31
CA ARG A 215 -6.72 0.79 19.44
C ARG A 215 -5.29 0.84 18.92
N TYR A 216 -5.05 1.55 17.82
CA TYR A 216 -3.70 1.77 17.30
C TYR A 216 -2.85 2.61 18.26
N PHE A 217 -3.43 3.63 18.90
CA PHE A 217 -2.74 4.43 19.92
C PHE A 217 -2.42 3.65 21.20
N ALA A 218 -3.29 2.71 21.59
CA ALA A 218 -3.10 1.88 22.77
C ALA A 218 -2.14 0.69 22.53
N ALA A 219 -1.93 0.29 21.28
CA ALA A 219 -1.11 -0.86 20.94
C ALA A 219 0.40 -0.55 21.04
N SER A 220 1.15 -1.48 21.61
CA SER A 220 2.61 -1.51 21.58
C SER A 220 3.13 -2.33 20.39
N VAL A 221 4.45 -2.29 20.16
CA VAL A 221 5.09 -3.07 19.08
C VAL A 221 4.90 -4.58 19.23
N THR A 222 4.68 -5.09 20.45
CA THR A 222 4.44 -6.51 20.74
C THR A 222 2.98 -6.94 20.55
N ASP A 223 2.06 -5.99 20.42
CA ASP A 223 0.62 -6.23 20.28
C ASP A 223 0.20 -6.52 18.83
N THR A 224 1.15 -6.84 17.97
CA THR A 224 0.87 -7.29 16.60
C THR A 224 1.23 -8.77 16.42
N VAL A 225 0.56 -9.42 15.49
CA VAL A 225 0.82 -10.80 15.09
C VAL A 225 0.81 -10.91 13.57
N VAL A 226 1.70 -11.74 13.02
CA VAL A 226 1.65 -12.15 11.61
C VAL A 226 0.86 -13.45 11.54
N THR A 227 -0.17 -13.50 10.69
CA THR A 227 -1.02 -14.67 10.54
C THR A 227 -1.53 -14.84 9.11
N GLU A 228 -1.69 -16.10 8.69
CA GLU A 228 -2.38 -16.48 7.45
C GLU A 228 -3.88 -16.78 7.69
N ALA A 229 -4.37 -16.65 8.92
CA ALA A 229 -5.72 -17.07 9.29
C ALA A 229 -6.85 -16.21 8.68
N LEU A 230 -6.51 -15.07 8.07
CA LEU A 230 -7.48 -14.14 7.49
C LEU A 230 -7.87 -14.52 6.06
N ASP A 231 -6.88 -14.70 5.17
CA ASP A 231 -7.11 -15.01 3.75
C ASP A 231 -6.12 -16.03 3.16
N GLY A 232 -5.33 -16.71 4.02
CA GLY A 232 -4.34 -17.69 3.60
C GLY A 232 -2.98 -17.09 3.23
N ALA A 233 -2.82 -15.77 3.22
CA ALA A 233 -1.54 -15.11 3.02
C ALA A 233 -1.06 -14.41 4.31
N PRO A 234 0.26 -14.34 4.58
CA PRO A 234 0.77 -13.74 5.80
C PRO A 234 0.41 -12.25 5.90
N GLN A 235 -0.32 -11.88 6.95
CA GLN A 235 -0.68 -10.50 7.24
C GLN A 235 -0.33 -10.10 8.67
N ARG A 236 0.25 -8.91 8.85
CA ARG A 236 0.44 -8.31 10.18
C ARG A 236 -0.78 -7.49 10.57
N VAL A 237 -1.36 -7.84 11.72
CA VAL A 237 -2.52 -7.15 12.30
C VAL A 237 -2.32 -6.93 13.80
N ILE A 238 -3.06 -5.97 14.37
CA ILE A 238 -3.16 -5.81 15.82
C ILE A 238 -3.85 -7.06 16.40
N ARG A 239 -3.30 -7.59 17.50
CA ARG A 239 -3.93 -8.65 18.28
C ARG A 239 -5.24 -8.13 18.85
N THR A 240 -6.31 -8.80 18.48
CA THR A 240 -7.65 -8.57 19.03
C THR A 240 -8.21 -9.91 19.46
N PRO A 241 -9.22 -9.95 20.35
CA PRO A 241 -9.87 -11.21 20.71
C PRO A 241 -10.38 -12.00 19.48
N LEU A 242 -10.77 -11.30 18.40
CA LEU A 242 -11.13 -11.96 17.15
C LEU A 242 -9.93 -12.62 16.48
N VAL A 243 -8.83 -11.87 16.31
CA VAL A 243 -7.59 -12.39 15.70
C VAL A 243 -7.03 -13.56 16.50
N GLU A 244 -6.98 -13.45 17.83
CA GLU A 244 -6.51 -14.54 18.69
C GLU A 244 -7.35 -15.80 18.53
N ARG A 245 -8.68 -15.66 18.45
CA ARG A 245 -9.57 -16.80 18.15
C ARG A 245 -9.29 -17.41 16.79
N LEU A 246 -9.01 -16.61 15.76
CA LEU A 246 -8.69 -17.10 14.41
C LEU A 246 -7.33 -17.84 14.37
N VAL A 247 -6.32 -17.28 15.04
CA VAL A 247 -4.98 -17.87 15.15
C VAL A 247 -5.01 -19.16 15.97
N GLY A 248 -5.72 -19.19 17.10
CA GLY A 248 -5.79 -20.35 17.99
C GLY A 248 -6.73 -21.48 17.52
N SER A 249 -7.53 -21.26 16.47
CA SER A 249 -8.44 -22.28 15.94
C SER A 249 -7.68 -23.24 15.01
N GLY A 250 -7.50 -24.50 15.43
CA GLY A 250 -7.01 -25.58 14.57
C GLY A 250 -8.01 -25.94 13.44
N LEU A 251 -7.54 -26.65 12.40
CA LEU A 251 -8.31 -26.97 11.18
C LEU A 251 -9.72 -27.54 11.46
N VAL A 252 -9.84 -28.43 12.46
CA VAL A 252 -11.10 -29.07 12.86
C VAL A 252 -12.13 -28.06 13.40
N THR A 253 -11.67 -26.97 14.02
CA THR A 253 -12.54 -25.93 14.58
C THR A 253 -12.81 -24.78 13.61
N ARG A 254 -12.01 -24.64 12.54
CA ARG A 254 -12.18 -23.58 11.52
C ARG A 254 -13.37 -23.85 10.61
N LEU A 255 -13.56 -25.08 10.14
CA LEU A 255 -14.64 -25.44 9.21
C LEU A 255 -16.06 -25.13 9.74
N PRO A 256 -16.45 -25.60 10.94
CA PRO A 256 -17.78 -25.30 11.49
C PRO A 256 -18.01 -23.79 11.71
N ARG A 257 -16.95 -23.07 12.09
CA ARG A 257 -17.00 -21.62 12.37
C ARG A 257 -17.03 -20.78 11.10
N ALA A 258 -16.31 -21.18 10.06
CA ALA A 258 -16.37 -20.56 8.73
C ALA A 258 -17.79 -20.70 8.17
N VAL A 259 -18.40 -21.88 8.30
CA VAL A 259 -19.81 -22.10 7.93
C VAL A 259 -20.74 -21.21 8.76
N GLY A 260 -20.57 -21.15 10.09
CA GLY A 260 -21.37 -20.27 10.95
C GLY A 260 -21.25 -18.78 10.62
N SER A 261 -20.03 -18.30 10.32
CA SER A 261 -19.76 -16.91 9.95
C SER A 261 -20.29 -16.57 8.56
N ALA A 262 -20.16 -17.50 7.60
CA ALA A 262 -20.78 -17.38 6.29
C ALA A 262 -22.31 -17.30 6.40
N LEU A 263 -22.94 -18.12 7.26
CA LEU A 263 -24.38 -18.05 7.52
C LEU A 263 -24.79 -16.72 8.16
N ALA A 264 -24.01 -16.21 9.13
CA ALA A 264 -24.26 -14.92 9.77
C ALA A 264 -24.10 -13.74 8.79
N PHE A 265 -23.05 -13.74 7.98
CA PHE A 265 -22.83 -12.76 6.92
C PHE A 265 -24.01 -12.76 5.95
N ARG A 266 -24.45 -13.95 5.50
CA ARG A 266 -25.61 -14.09 4.62
C ARG A 266 -26.91 -13.58 5.21
N ARG A 267 -27.13 -13.75 6.51
CA ARG A 267 -28.28 -13.13 7.22
C ARG A 267 -28.20 -11.61 7.22
N HIS A 268 -26.99 -11.04 7.22
CA HIS A 268 -26.77 -9.60 7.19
C HIS A 268 -26.82 -9.00 5.77
N THR A 269 -26.41 -9.76 4.75
CA THR A 269 -26.26 -9.26 3.37
C THR A 269 -27.32 -9.76 2.38
N GLY A 270 -28.18 -10.71 2.78
CA GLY A 270 -29.24 -11.25 1.93
C GLY A 270 -28.77 -12.14 0.76
N THR A 271 -27.53 -12.64 0.79
CA THR A 271 -26.92 -13.32 -0.36
C THR A 271 -27.42 -14.78 -0.55
N SER A 272 -27.88 -15.12 -1.77
CA SER A 272 -28.41 -16.43 -2.19
C SER A 272 -27.36 -17.57 -2.19
N THR A 273 -27.81 -18.83 -2.16
CA THR A 273 -26.98 -20.06 -2.08
C THR A 273 -26.46 -20.57 -3.42
N ARG A 274 -26.82 -19.94 -4.53
CA ARG A 274 -26.48 -20.41 -5.88
C ARG A 274 -25.27 -19.68 -6.43
#